data_AF-A0A496Y748-F1
#
_entry.id   AF-A0A496Y748-F1
#
_cell.length_a   1.000
_cell.length_b   1.000
_cell.length_c   1.000
_cell.angle_alpha   90.00
_cell.angle_beta   90.00
_cell.angle_gamma   90.00
#
_symmetry.space_group_name_H-M   'P 1'
#
loop_
_entity.id
_entity.type
_entity.pdbx_description
1 polymer ?
#
loop_
_entity_poly.entity_id
_entity_poly.type
_entity_poly.pdbx_seq_one_letter_code
_entity_poly.pdbx_strand_id
1 'polypeptide(L)'
;MKIGELVKRTGVPKETIHFYIREGLLRKPRKSSSNSAQYHSGYVEQILLIKGLRENYHLPIPEIKKIVKNFSKQSPIDKAIAQYQSRFSRPADRLLTREVVGRDAFREATGLGRKWLAKAEEWGVITPDLKGEESVYSSDDVAIGRLMVDMDNLGFGPKDGHDPEDLKHIAKFVRELVVSSFKKYYESNLDKLVSNGFAEKAGQFHEVISLFFFHLYRKFARETALRLLSSSSAKLDK
;
A
#
# COMPACT_ATOMS: atom_id res chain seq x y z
N MET A 1 -7.28 26.22 3.25
CA MET A 1 -8.62 26.03 3.85
C MET A 1 -8.79 26.84 5.13
N LYS A 2 -10.01 27.32 5.38
CA LYS A 2 -10.40 27.95 6.66
C LYS A 2 -10.79 26.88 7.69
N ILE A 3 -10.89 27.24 8.97
CA ILE A 3 -11.24 26.28 10.04
C ILE A 3 -12.59 25.58 9.81
N GLY A 4 -13.60 26.28 9.28
CA GLY A 4 -14.91 25.66 8.99
C GLY A 4 -14.86 24.58 7.90
N GLU A 5 -13.98 24.75 6.91
CA GLU A 5 -13.74 23.74 5.87
C GLU A 5 -12.98 22.52 6.44
N LEU A 6 -12.04 22.77 7.36
CA LEU A 6 -11.33 21.71 8.08
C LEU A 6 -12.27 20.87 8.94
N VAL A 7 -13.22 21.50 9.64
CA VAL A 7 -14.29 20.82 10.39
C VAL A 7 -15.14 19.97 9.46
N LYS A 8 -15.60 20.52 8.33
CA LYS A 8 -16.40 19.77 7.34
C LYS A 8 -15.66 18.54 6.80
N ARG A 9 -14.38 18.68 6.47
CA ARG A 9 -13.58 17.58 5.87
C ARG A 9 -13.18 16.49 6.86
N THR A 10 -13.07 16.81 8.14
CA THR A 10 -12.57 15.87 9.17
C THR A 10 -13.67 15.34 10.09
N GLY A 11 -14.81 16.04 10.14
CA GLY A 11 -15.87 15.78 11.12
C GLY A 11 -15.45 16.06 12.57
N VAL A 12 -14.32 16.75 12.79
CA VAL A 12 -13.80 17.06 14.14
C VAL A 12 -14.20 18.49 14.51
N PRO A 13 -14.80 18.73 15.69
CA PRO A 13 -15.22 20.07 16.13
C PRO A 13 -14.06 21.05 16.21
N LYS A 14 -14.36 22.35 16.00
CA LYS A 14 -13.38 23.44 16.04
C LYS A 14 -12.61 23.48 17.36
N GLU A 15 -13.30 23.27 18.46
CA GLU A 15 -12.77 23.28 19.83
C GLU A 15 -11.75 22.15 20.01
N THR A 16 -12.03 20.98 19.45
CA THR A 16 -11.12 19.82 19.47
C THR A 16 -9.89 20.06 18.60
N ILE A 17 -10.04 20.70 17.43
CA ILE A 17 -8.90 21.08 16.58
C ILE A 17 -8.01 22.09 17.31
N HIS A 18 -8.60 23.09 17.98
CA HIS A 18 -7.86 24.05 18.80
C HIS A 18 -7.17 23.37 19.99
N PHE A 19 -7.83 22.40 20.62
CA PHE A 19 -7.22 21.57 21.66
C PHE A 19 -5.99 20.82 21.12
N TYR A 20 -6.06 20.17 19.96
CA TYR A 20 -4.90 19.51 19.35
C TYR A 20 -3.75 20.47 19.03
N ILE A 21 -4.04 21.72 18.65
CA ILE A 21 -3.00 22.75 18.46
C ILE A 21 -2.35 23.13 19.80
N ARG A 22 -3.13 23.29 20.88
CA ARG A 22 -2.61 23.59 22.22
C ARG A 22 -1.73 22.46 22.77
N GLU A 23 -2.17 21.23 22.59
CA GLU A 23 -1.43 20.03 23.00
C GLU A 23 -0.21 19.74 22.12
N GLY A 24 0.00 20.50 21.04
CA GLY A 24 1.13 20.31 20.12
C GLY A 24 1.00 19.07 19.23
N LEU A 25 -0.20 18.53 19.08
CA LEU A 25 -0.55 17.46 18.14
C LEU A 25 -0.66 17.97 16.70
N LEU A 26 -0.95 19.26 16.53
CA LEU A 26 -0.97 19.95 15.24
C LEU A 26 0.01 21.12 15.27
N ARG A 27 0.64 21.42 14.13
CA ARG A 27 1.43 22.64 13.98
C ARG A 27 0.54 23.87 14.15
N LYS A 28 1.11 24.99 14.59
CA LYS A 28 0.38 26.27 14.61
C LYS A 28 0.14 26.73 13.17
N PRO A 29 -1.09 27.12 12.78
CA PRO A 29 -1.37 27.59 11.43
C PRO A 29 -0.69 28.93 11.16
N ARG A 30 -0.38 29.21 9.88
CA ARG A 30 0.10 30.53 9.48
C ARG A 30 -1.04 31.53 9.65
N LYS A 31 -0.78 32.62 10.38
CA LYS A 31 -1.72 33.74 10.51
C LYS A 31 -1.70 34.52 9.18
N SER A 32 -2.85 34.65 8.52
CA SER A 32 -2.98 35.50 7.33
C SER A 32 -3.51 36.89 7.68
N SER A 33 -4.14 37.07 8.85
CA SER A 33 -4.53 38.35 9.47
C SER A 33 -4.91 38.15 10.95
N SER A 34 -5.26 39.23 11.66
CA SER A 34 -5.64 39.22 13.09
C SER A 34 -6.64 38.11 13.47
N ASN A 35 -7.58 37.76 12.57
CA ASN A 35 -8.63 36.75 12.80
C ASN A 35 -8.68 35.61 11.76
N SER A 36 -7.69 35.47 10.88
CA SER A 36 -7.68 34.42 9.84
C SER A 36 -6.45 33.53 9.95
N ALA A 37 -6.68 32.26 10.25
CA ALA A 37 -5.68 31.20 10.21
C ALA A 37 -5.86 30.37 8.94
N GLN A 38 -4.76 30.13 8.22
CA GLN A 38 -4.78 29.31 7.01
C GLN A 38 -4.25 27.91 7.32
N TYR A 39 -5.03 26.91 6.93
CA TYR A 39 -4.71 25.49 7.07
C TYR A 39 -4.45 24.90 5.67
N HIS A 40 -3.47 24.01 5.55
CA HIS A 40 -3.21 23.26 4.32
C HIS A 40 -3.75 21.83 4.41
N SER A 41 -3.73 21.07 3.30
CA SER A 41 -4.23 19.69 3.22
C SER A 41 -3.68 18.76 4.30
N GLY A 42 -2.38 18.84 4.60
CA GLY A 42 -1.76 18.04 5.66
C GLY A 42 -2.38 18.17 7.07
N TYR A 43 -3.16 19.23 7.38
CA TYR A 43 -3.94 19.27 8.63
C TYR A 43 -5.07 18.23 8.63
N VAL A 44 -5.71 17.99 7.48
CA VAL A 44 -6.81 17.01 7.34
C VAL A 44 -6.29 15.62 7.66
N GLU A 45 -5.20 15.21 7.02
CA GLU A 45 -4.56 13.91 7.23
C GLU A 45 -4.18 13.69 8.70
N GLN A 46 -3.54 14.70 9.30
CA GLN A 46 -3.09 14.60 10.69
C GLN A 46 -4.25 14.55 11.68
N ILE A 47 -5.35 15.29 11.43
CA ILE A 47 -6.56 15.26 12.26
C ILE A 47 -7.25 13.89 12.15
N LEU A 48 -7.37 13.33 10.94
CA LEU A 48 -7.98 12.01 10.74
C LEU A 48 -7.16 10.90 11.38
N LEU A 49 -5.82 10.99 11.33
CA LEU A 49 -4.93 10.06 12.05
C LEU A 49 -5.16 10.14 13.57
N ILE A 50 -5.16 11.35 14.14
CA ILE A 50 -5.40 11.55 15.58
C ILE A 50 -6.78 11.00 15.97
N LYS A 51 -7.81 11.24 15.14
CA LYS A 51 -9.17 10.75 15.34
C LYS A 51 -9.21 9.22 15.36
N GLY A 52 -8.63 8.56 14.36
CA GLY A 52 -8.59 7.10 14.30
C GLY A 52 -7.82 6.46 15.45
N LEU A 53 -6.68 7.04 15.87
CA LEU A 53 -5.93 6.57 17.04
C LEU A 53 -6.74 6.67 18.34
N ARG A 54 -7.60 7.68 18.46
CA ARG A 54 -8.44 7.88 19.64
C ARG A 54 -9.69 6.99 19.63
N GLU A 55 -10.38 6.90 18.50
CA GLU A 55 -11.66 6.18 18.38
C GLU A 55 -11.47 4.67 18.27
N ASN A 56 -10.47 4.19 17.53
CA ASN A 56 -10.30 2.76 17.29
C ASN A 56 -9.41 2.09 18.35
N TYR A 57 -8.43 2.83 18.89
CA TYR A 57 -7.41 2.27 19.78
C TYR A 57 -7.44 2.85 21.19
N HIS A 58 -8.40 3.75 21.49
CA HIS A 58 -8.62 4.34 22.82
C HIS A 58 -7.35 4.93 23.45
N LEU A 59 -6.42 5.41 22.61
CA LEU A 59 -5.12 5.88 23.07
C LEU A 59 -5.23 7.24 23.77
N PRO A 60 -4.54 7.44 24.91
CA PRO A 60 -4.50 8.73 25.58
C PRO A 60 -3.66 9.73 24.77
N ILE A 61 -3.99 11.02 24.89
CA ILE A 61 -3.37 12.13 24.14
C ILE A 61 -1.82 12.14 24.20
N PRO A 62 -1.16 11.86 25.34
CA PRO A 62 0.30 11.80 25.40
C PRO A 62 0.92 10.71 24.50
N GLU A 63 0.27 9.54 24.40
CA GLU A 63 0.73 8.45 23.53
C GLU A 63 0.50 8.77 22.06
N ILE A 64 -0.67 9.34 21.73
CA ILE A 64 -0.95 9.84 20.39
C ILE A 64 0.10 10.90 19.99
N LYS A 65 0.52 11.77 20.92
CA LYS A 65 1.54 12.79 20.65
C LYS A 65 2.92 12.18 20.34
N LYS A 66 3.31 11.11 21.03
CA LYS A 66 4.54 10.36 20.71
C LYS A 66 4.44 9.75 19.30
N ILE A 67 3.32 9.10 18.99
CA ILE A 67 3.06 8.49 17.68
C ILE A 67 3.09 9.56 16.58
N VAL A 68 2.35 10.66 16.73
CA VAL A 68 2.28 11.75 15.76
C VAL A 68 3.63 12.45 15.60
N LYS A 69 4.40 12.65 16.68
CA LYS A 69 5.75 13.22 16.60
C LYS A 69 6.69 12.29 15.84
N ASN A 70 6.62 10.98 16.10
CA ASN A 70 7.40 9.98 15.37
C ASN A 70 6.93 9.87 13.91
N PHE A 71 5.63 9.94 13.64
CA PHE A 71 5.03 9.94 12.30
C PHE A 71 5.36 11.22 11.52
N SER A 72 5.50 12.37 12.20
CA SER A 72 5.95 13.62 11.59
C SER A 72 7.44 13.65 11.29
N LYS A 73 8.22 12.82 12.00
CA LYS A 73 9.65 12.56 11.77
C LYS A 73 9.91 11.40 10.80
N GLN A 74 8.93 10.52 10.64
CA GLN A 74 8.91 9.45 9.66
C GLN A 74 8.89 10.07 8.27
N SER A 75 9.67 9.47 7.37
CA SER A 75 9.72 9.91 5.99
C SER A 75 8.33 9.81 5.35
N PRO A 76 7.96 10.65 4.37
CA PRO A 76 6.79 10.43 3.53
C PRO A 76 6.64 8.97 3.06
N ILE A 77 7.78 8.27 2.88
CA ILE A 77 7.88 6.85 2.59
C ILE A 77 7.23 5.98 3.69
N ASP A 78 7.54 6.21 4.97
CA ASP A 78 7.01 5.42 6.09
C ASP A 78 5.49 5.61 6.26
N LYS A 79 4.99 6.81 5.93
CA LYS A 79 3.54 7.08 5.93
C LYS A 79 2.82 6.35 4.82
N ALA A 80 3.39 6.37 3.61
CA ALA A 80 2.86 5.60 2.49
C ALA A 80 2.85 4.11 2.82
N ILE A 81 3.93 3.58 3.42
CA ILE A 81 4.00 2.17 3.86
C ILE A 81 2.84 1.82 4.79
N ALA A 82 2.61 2.60 5.85
CA ALA A 82 1.53 2.33 6.78
C ALA A 82 0.15 2.36 6.10
N GLN A 83 -0.07 3.32 5.18
CA GLN A 83 -1.30 3.41 4.42
C GLN A 83 -1.53 2.18 3.53
N TYR A 84 -0.53 1.80 2.71
CA TYR A 84 -0.63 0.65 1.82
C TYR A 84 -0.76 -0.66 2.59
N GLN A 85 0.00 -0.88 3.65
CA GLN A 85 -0.14 -2.05 4.52
C GLN A 85 -1.54 -2.13 5.15
N SER A 86 -2.08 -1.00 5.63
CA SER A 86 -3.42 -0.98 6.20
C SER A 86 -4.54 -1.26 5.20
N ARG A 87 -4.32 -0.98 3.90
CA ARG A 87 -5.30 -1.17 2.82
C ARG A 87 -5.24 -2.57 2.21
N PHE A 88 -4.05 -3.15 2.10
CA PHE A 88 -3.81 -4.40 1.37
C PHE A 88 -3.46 -5.60 2.26
N SER A 89 -3.23 -5.40 3.56
CA SER A 89 -2.88 -6.47 4.51
C SER A 89 -3.89 -6.59 5.65
N ARG A 90 -5.19 -6.47 5.36
CA ARG A 90 -6.24 -6.72 6.37
C ARG A 90 -6.56 -8.22 6.40
N PRO A 91 -6.34 -8.92 7.53
CA PRO A 91 -6.72 -10.32 7.66
C PRO A 91 -8.23 -10.55 7.42
N ALA A 92 -9.06 -9.58 7.80
CA ALA A 92 -10.49 -9.61 7.55
C ALA A 92 -10.84 -9.62 6.06
N ASP A 93 -10.06 -8.94 5.22
CA ASP A 93 -10.31 -8.92 3.79
C ASP A 93 -10.05 -10.31 3.20
N ARG A 94 -9.01 -11.04 3.62
CA ARG A 94 -8.76 -12.43 3.19
C ARG A 94 -9.82 -13.43 3.65
N LEU A 95 -10.42 -13.21 4.82
CA LEU A 95 -11.46 -14.09 5.38
C LEU A 95 -12.85 -13.82 4.79
N LEU A 96 -13.09 -12.61 4.27
CA LEU A 96 -14.37 -12.15 3.75
C LEU A 96 -14.38 -11.96 2.23
N THR A 97 -13.22 -12.03 1.55
CA THR A 97 -13.16 -11.78 0.10
C THR A 97 -13.86 -12.92 -0.63
N ARG A 98 -14.92 -12.53 -1.33
CA ARG A 98 -15.53 -13.34 -2.36
C ARG A 98 -14.66 -13.21 -3.60
N GLU A 99 -14.39 -14.34 -4.25
CA GLU A 99 -13.86 -14.35 -5.61
C GLU A 99 -14.69 -13.39 -6.49
N VAL A 100 -14.02 -12.61 -7.33
CA VAL A 100 -14.71 -11.70 -8.24
C VAL A 100 -14.96 -12.43 -9.54
N VAL A 101 -16.22 -12.55 -9.95
CA VAL A 101 -16.61 -13.30 -11.14
C VAL A 101 -16.89 -12.35 -12.29
N GLY A 102 -16.22 -12.58 -13.42
CA GLY A 102 -16.36 -11.81 -14.64
C GLY A 102 -15.42 -10.60 -14.74
N ARG A 103 -14.94 -10.36 -15.96
CA ARG A 103 -14.05 -9.24 -16.29
C ARG A 103 -14.64 -7.88 -15.92
N ASP A 104 -15.95 -7.68 -16.11
CA ASP A 104 -16.56 -6.39 -15.82
C ASP A 104 -16.67 -6.12 -14.31
N ALA A 105 -17.01 -7.12 -13.50
CA ALA A 105 -17.00 -6.99 -12.04
C ALA A 105 -15.58 -6.73 -11.52
N PHE A 106 -14.57 -7.39 -12.09
CA PHE A 106 -13.17 -7.14 -11.75
C PHE A 106 -12.76 -5.69 -12.02
N ARG A 107 -13.14 -5.15 -13.18
CA ARG A 107 -12.86 -3.76 -13.54
C ARG A 107 -13.56 -2.78 -12.61
N GLU A 108 -14.80 -3.05 -12.21
CA GLU A 108 -15.51 -2.24 -11.22
C GLU A 108 -14.83 -2.27 -9.85
N ALA A 109 -14.41 -3.45 -9.39
CA ALA A 109 -13.78 -3.64 -8.08
C ALA A 109 -12.37 -3.02 -7.97
N THR A 110 -11.68 -2.84 -9.10
CA THR A 110 -10.28 -2.38 -9.17
C THR A 110 -10.13 -0.98 -9.75
N GLY A 111 -11.02 -0.55 -10.62
CA GLY A 111 -10.87 0.64 -11.46
C GLY A 111 -10.02 0.41 -12.71
N LEU A 112 -9.56 -0.82 -12.97
CA LEU A 112 -8.64 -1.11 -14.09
C LEU A 112 -9.35 -1.00 -15.44
N GLY A 113 -8.74 -0.27 -16.39
CA GLY A 113 -9.29 -0.11 -17.73
C GLY A 113 -9.31 -1.42 -18.52
N ARG A 114 -10.26 -1.58 -19.46
CA ARG A 114 -10.42 -2.81 -20.27
C ARG A 114 -9.14 -3.24 -20.99
N LYS A 115 -8.45 -2.27 -21.62
CA LYS A 115 -7.16 -2.49 -22.29
C LYS A 115 -6.10 -3.05 -21.33
N TRP A 116 -6.03 -2.49 -20.12
CA TRP A 116 -5.02 -2.85 -19.14
C TRP A 116 -5.31 -4.18 -18.46
N LEU A 117 -6.57 -4.54 -18.24
CA LEU A 117 -6.94 -5.87 -17.78
C LEU A 117 -6.51 -6.94 -18.80
N ALA A 118 -6.83 -6.75 -20.09
CA ALA A 118 -6.42 -7.69 -21.12
C ALA A 118 -4.89 -7.87 -21.18
N LYS A 119 -4.13 -6.77 -21.04
CA LYS A 119 -2.66 -6.82 -20.98
C LYS A 119 -2.13 -7.49 -19.71
N ALA A 120 -2.73 -7.23 -18.56
CA ALA A 120 -2.33 -7.88 -17.31
C ALA A 120 -2.58 -9.39 -17.34
N GLU A 121 -3.68 -9.83 -17.95
CA GLU A 121 -3.96 -11.25 -18.22
C GLU A 121 -2.94 -11.85 -19.19
N GLU A 122 -2.68 -11.18 -20.33
CA GLU A 122 -1.68 -11.61 -21.31
C GLU A 122 -0.28 -11.75 -20.71
N TRP A 123 0.10 -10.84 -19.81
CA TRP A 123 1.39 -10.84 -19.13
C TRP A 123 1.48 -11.80 -17.94
N GLY A 124 0.35 -12.41 -17.54
CA GLY A 124 0.26 -13.25 -16.36
C GLY A 124 0.56 -12.50 -15.06
N VAL A 125 0.31 -11.18 -15.04
CA VAL A 125 0.33 -10.33 -13.84
C VAL A 125 -0.97 -10.54 -13.05
N ILE A 126 -2.09 -10.69 -13.76
CA ILE A 126 -3.38 -11.12 -13.22
C ILE A 126 -3.69 -12.48 -13.87
N THR A 127 -4.08 -13.47 -13.08
CA THR A 127 -4.29 -14.84 -13.55
C THR A 127 -5.63 -15.37 -13.05
N PRO A 128 -6.76 -15.08 -13.74
CA PRO A 128 -8.06 -15.61 -13.34
C PRO A 128 -8.12 -17.12 -13.55
N ASP A 129 -8.81 -17.80 -12.65
CA ASP A 129 -9.26 -19.17 -12.86
C ASP A 129 -10.47 -19.19 -13.80
N LEU A 130 -10.62 -20.27 -14.56
CA LEU A 130 -11.81 -20.49 -15.39
C LEU A 130 -12.78 -21.43 -14.65
N LYS A 131 -13.95 -20.92 -14.26
CA LYS A 131 -15.06 -21.74 -13.72
C LYS A 131 -16.20 -21.74 -14.73
N GLY A 132 -16.24 -22.77 -15.58
CA GLY A 132 -17.14 -22.81 -16.72
C GLY A 132 -16.72 -21.79 -17.79
N GLU A 133 -17.64 -20.91 -18.20
CA GLU A 133 -17.38 -19.84 -19.17
C GLU A 133 -16.90 -18.53 -18.50
N GLU A 134 -16.92 -18.45 -17.17
CA GLU A 134 -16.61 -17.23 -16.44
C GLU A 134 -15.17 -17.23 -15.89
N SER A 135 -14.52 -16.08 -16.03
CA SER A 135 -13.23 -15.78 -15.40
C SER A 135 -13.45 -15.39 -13.94
N VAL A 136 -12.76 -16.06 -13.02
CA VAL A 136 -12.86 -15.88 -11.57
C VAL A 136 -11.54 -15.39 -11.04
N TYR A 137 -11.54 -14.21 -10.43
CA TYR A 137 -10.35 -13.52 -9.94
C TYR A 137 -10.21 -13.67 -8.44
N SER A 138 -9.00 -13.96 -8.00
CA SER A 138 -8.64 -14.09 -6.60
C SER A 138 -8.59 -12.72 -5.89
N SER A 139 -8.53 -12.73 -4.56
CA SER A 139 -8.27 -11.53 -3.77
C SER A 139 -6.93 -10.88 -4.13
N ASP A 140 -5.92 -11.69 -4.47
CA ASP A 140 -4.60 -11.22 -4.85
C ASP A 140 -4.63 -10.55 -6.24
N ASP A 141 -5.38 -11.10 -7.20
CA ASP A 141 -5.62 -10.45 -8.50
C ASP A 141 -6.26 -9.07 -8.32
N VAL A 142 -7.27 -8.97 -7.44
CA VAL A 142 -7.95 -7.70 -7.15
C VAL A 142 -7.00 -6.71 -6.48
N ALA A 143 -6.15 -7.18 -5.56
CA ALA A 143 -5.13 -6.35 -4.93
C ALA A 143 -4.12 -5.83 -5.96
N ILE A 144 -3.62 -6.70 -6.84
CA ILE A 144 -2.71 -6.36 -7.94
C ILE A 144 -3.36 -5.35 -8.89
N GLY A 145 -4.60 -5.57 -9.30
CA GLY A 145 -5.34 -4.63 -10.17
C GLY A 145 -5.49 -3.24 -9.55
N ARG A 146 -5.76 -3.16 -8.24
CA ARG A 146 -5.81 -1.87 -7.51
C ARG A 146 -4.45 -1.20 -7.42
N LEU A 147 -3.37 -1.97 -7.20
CA LEU A 147 -2.01 -1.44 -7.17
C LEU A 147 -1.58 -0.88 -8.53
N MET A 148 -1.97 -1.52 -9.63
CA MET A 148 -1.74 -0.99 -10.98
C MET A 148 -2.43 0.37 -11.19
N VAL A 149 -3.67 0.53 -10.69
CA VAL A 149 -4.39 1.82 -10.73
C VAL A 149 -3.73 2.86 -9.82
N ASP A 150 -3.29 2.47 -8.62
CA ASP A 150 -2.55 3.36 -7.71
C ASP A 150 -1.23 3.85 -8.35
N MET A 151 -0.50 2.99 -9.08
CA MET A 151 0.71 3.39 -9.81
C MET A 151 0.42 4.49 -10.85
N ASP A 152 -0.63 4.34 -11.66
CA ASP A 152 -1.03 5.35 -12.64
C ASP A 152 -1.48 6.66 -11.97
N ASN A 153 -2.14 6.59 -10.81
CA ASN A 153 -2.53 7.76 -10.04
C ASN A 153 -1.33 8.49 -9.39
N LEU A 154 -0.25 7.77 -9.10
CA LEU A 154 0.98 8.32 -8.53
C LEU A 154 1.93 8.94 -9.58
N GLY A 155 1.59 8.88 -10.87
CA GLY A 155 2.45 9.38 -11.94
C GLY A 155 3.49 8.37 -12.41
N PHE A 156 3.28 7.08 -12.15
CA PHE A 156 4.10 5.98 -12.67
C PHE A 156 3.32 5.16 -13.70
N GLY A 157 2.41 5.82 -14.41
CA GLY A 157 1.64 5.22 -15.49
C GLY A 157 2.34 5.35 -16.84
N PRO A 158 1.83 4.67 -17.87
CA PRO A 158 2.34 4.81 -19.24
C PRO A 158 2.21 6.22 -19.80
N LYS A 159 1.21 6.97 -19.32
CA LYS A 159 1.04 8.39 -19.64
C LYS A 159 2.19 9.27 -19.12
N ASP A 160 2.91 8.79 -18.11
CA ASP A 160 4.02 9.50 -17.45
C ASP A 160 5.39 9.03 -17.97
N GLY A 161 5.41 8.21 -19.03
CA GLY A 161 6.64 7.70 -19.66
C GLY A 161 7.20 6.41 -19.05
N HIS A 162 6.46 5.77 -18.13
CA HIS A 162 6.85 4.46 -17.62
C HIS A 162 6.54 3.36 -18.62
N ASP A 163 7.49 2.48 -18.89
CA ASP A 163 7.23 1.29 -19.70
C ASP A 163 6.32 0.32 -18.92
N PRO A 164 5.09 0.05 -19.38
CA PRO A 164 4.21 -0.89 -18.71
C PRO A 164 4.69 -2.35 -18.82
N GLU A 165 5.58 -2.69 -19.77
CA GLU A 165 6.17 -4.03 -19.87
C GLU A 165 7.10 -4.36 -18.69
N ASP A 166 7.52 -3.38 -17.90
CA ASP A 166 8.25 -3.65 -16.65
C ASP A 166 7.45 -4.56 -15.72
N LEU A 167 6.11 -4.42 -15.67
CA LEU A 167 5.26 -5.30 -14.86
C LEU A 167 5.28 -6.74 -15.36
N LYS A 168 5.35 -6.96 -16.68
CA LYS A 168 5.51 -8.28 -17.29
C LYS A 168 6.84 -8.92 -16.89
N HIS A 169 7.94 -8.14 -16.96
CA HIS A 169 9.25 -8.62 -16.55
C HIS A 169 9.30 -8.97 -15.06
N ILE A 170 8.70 -8.13 -14.20
CA ILE A 170 8.60 -8.37 -12.76
C ILE A 170 7.79 -9.64 -12.48
N ALA A 171 6.61 -9.80 -13.10
CA ALA A 171 5.77 -10.99 -12.90
C ALA A 171 6.48 -12.27 -13.35
N LYS A 172 7.15 -12.22 -14.51
CA LYS A 172 7.97 -13.34 -15.00
C LYS A 172 9.09 -13.69 -14.01
N PHE A 173 9.85 -12.70 -13.56
CA PHE A 173 10.93 -12.91 -12.60
C PHE A 173 10.43 -13.53 -11.29
N VAL A 174 9.34 -12.99 -10.71
CA VAL A 174 8.76 -13.52 -9.47
C VAL A 174 8.28 -14.95 -9.66
N ARG A 175 7.61 -15.25 -10.78
CA ARG A 175 7.15 -16.61 -11.10
C ARG A 175 8.31 -17.59 -11.19
N GLU A 176 9.36 -17.24 -11.93
CA GLU A 176 10.56 -18.07 -12.06
C GLU A 176 11.26 -18.25 -10.71
N LEU A 177 11.33 -17.20 -9.90
CA LEU A 177 11.91 -17.24 -8.56
C LEU A 177 11.11 -18.17 -7.63
N VAL A 178 9.80 -18.08 -7.60
CA VAL A 178 8.94 -18.94 -6.76
C VAL A 178 9.05 -20.39 -7.20
N VAL A 179 8.99 -20.65 -8.52
CA VAL A 179 9.12 -22.00 -9.07
C VAL A 179 10.49 -22.57 -8.76
N SER A 180 11.58 -21.80 -8.88
CA SER A 180 12.95 -22.31 -8.73
C SER A 180 13.44 -22.40 -7.29
N SER A 181 13.12 -21.41 -6.44
CA SER A 181 13.73 -21.25 -5.11
C SER A 181 13.36 -22.37 -4.13
N PHE A 182 12.21 -23.01 -4.33
CA PHE A 182 11.72 -24.04 -3.43
C PHE A 182 11.50 -25.40 -4.12
N LYS A 183 11.73 -25.49 -5.44
CA LYS A 183 11.52 -26.73 -6.22
C LYS A 183 12.19 -27.94 -5.57
N LYS A 184 13.50 -27.82 -5.35
CA LYS A 184 14.33 -28.91 -4.81
C LYS A 184 13.90 -29.32 -3.40
N TYR A 185 13.52 -28.34 -2.58
CA TYR A 185 13.01 -28.60 -1.23
C TYR A 185 11.69 -29.37 -1.28
N TYR A 186 10.74 -28.92 -2.11
CA TYR A 186 9.44 -29.56 -2.24
C TYR A 186 9.55 -30.96 -2.85
N GLU A 187 10.30 -31.12 -3.94
CA GLU A 187 10.52 -32.42 -4.60
C GLU A 187 11.15 -33.44 -3.65
N SER A 188 12.11 -33.02 -2.81
CA SER A 188 12.78 -33.90 -1.84
C SER A 188 11.95 -34.19 -0.58
N ASN A 189 10.78 -33.56 -0.42
CA ASN A 189 9.93 -33.72 0.77
C ASN A 189 8.46 -33.97 0.42
N LEU A 190 8.15 -34.46 -0.79
CA LEU A 190 6.78 -34.78 -1.26
C LEU A 190 6.01 -35.66 -0.27
N ASP A 191 6.62 -36.73 0.24
CA ASP A 191 5.95 -37.63 1.19
C ASP A 191 5.60 -36.95 2.52
N LYS A 192 6.38 -35.95 2.93
CA LYS A 192 6.09 -35.14 4.13
C LYS A 192 5.01 -34.09 3.85
N LEU A 193 4.97 -33.53 2.64
CA LEU A 193 3.99 -32.53 2.20
C LEU A 193 2.55 -33.05 2.19
N VAL A 194 2.36 -34.35 1.93
CA VAL A 194 1.04 -35.00 1.85
C VAL A 194 0.49 -35.37 3.24
N SER A 195 1.29 -35.26 4.31
CA SER A 195 0.83 -35.51 5.68
C SER A 195 -0.01 -34.34 6.23
N ASN A 196 -1.11 -34.65 6.93
CA ASN A 196 -2.11 -33.69 7.43
C ASN A 196 -1.56 -32.56 8.35
N GLY A 197 -0.32 -32.65 8.83
CA GLY A 197 0.32 -31.60 9.65
C GLY A 197 1.28 -30.66 8.88
N PHE A 198 1.55 -30.93 7.60
CA PHE A 198 2.53 -30.17 6.83
C PHE A 198 1.89 -29.09 5.95
N ALA A 199 0.65 -29.27 5.48
CA ALA A 199 -0.06 -28.25 4.70
C ALA A 199 -0.18 -26.90 5.44
N GLU A 200 -0.47 -26.95 6.75
CA GLU A 200 -0.50 -25.75 7.62
C GLU A 200 0.91 -25.11 7.73
N LYS A 201 1.94 -25.93 7.93
CA LYS A 201 3.34 -25.47 8.01
C LYS A 201 3.84 -24.88 6.69
N ALA A 202 3.41 -25.42 5.56
CA ALA A 202 3.71 -24.91 4.23
C ALA A 202 3.04 -23.54 4.00
N GLY A 203 1.79 -23.38 4.44
CA GLY A 203 1.11 -22.08 4.44
C GLY A 203 1.84 -21.04 5.28
N GLN A 204 2.24 -21.39 6.52
CA GLN A 204 3.03 -20.51 7.38
C GLN A 204 4.39 -20.16 6.77
N PHE A 205 5.06 -21.13 6.14
CA PHE A 205 6.33 -20.90 5.47
C PHE A 205 6.20 -19.93 4.29
N HIS A 206 5.16 -20.05 3.47
CA HIS A 206 4.89 -19.10 2.38
C HIS A 206 4.71 -17.67 2.90
N GLU A 207 4.04 -17.47 4.03
CA GLU A 207 3.91 -16.14 4.64
C GLU A 207 5.25 -15.60 5.15
N VAL A 208 6.08 -16.43 5.78
CA VAL A 208 7.43 -16.05 6.21
C VAL A 208 8.29 -15.62 5.02
N ILE A 209 8.27 -16.39 3.93
CA ILE A 209 9.00 -16.08 2.70
C ILE A 209 8.46 -14.81 2.04
N SER A 210 7.15 -14.60 2.03
CA SER A 210 6.53 -13.39 1.48
C SER A 210 7.00 -12.13 2.23
N LEU A 211 7.07 -12.20 3.56
CA LEU A 211 7.62 -11.12 4.39
C LEU A 211 9.12 -10.90 4.14
N PHE A 212 9.88 -11.98 3.94
CA PHE A 212 11.29 -11.90 3.60
C PHE A 212 11.52 -11.13 2.27
N PHE A 213 10.76 -11.45 1.22
CA PHE A 213 10.82 -10.73 -0.05
C PHE A 213 10.41 -9.26 0.08
N PHE A 214 9.35 -8.97 0.84
CA PHE A 214 8.92 -7.60 1.13
C PHE A 214 10.05 -6.76 1.74
N HIS A 215 10.72 -7.30 2.77
CA HIS A 215 11.81 -6.60 3.44
C HIS A 215 13.06 -6.44 2.56
N LEU A 216 13.41 -7.47 1.77
CA LEU A 216 14.52 -7.39 0.81
C LEU A 216 14.28 -6.33 -0.26
N TYR A 217 13.10 -6.35 -0.89
CA TYR A 217 12.74 -5.36 -1.90
C TYR A 217 12.87 -3.95 -1.34
N ARG A 218 12.29 -3.70 -0.17
CA ARG A 218 12.36 -2.38 0.48
C ARG A 218 13.80 -1.94 0.75
N LYS A 219 14.64 -2.85 1.27
CA LYS A 219 16.04 -2.56 1.56
C LYS A 219 16.78 -2.16 0.27
N PHE A 220 16.67 -2.98 -0.77
CA PHE A 220 17.40 -2.76 -2.02
C PHE A 220 16.90 -1.54 -2.79
N ALA A 221 15.58 -1.30 -2.83
CA ALA A 221 15.03 -0.09 -3.45
C ALA A 221 15.60 1.19 -2.80
N ARG A 222 15.69 1.22 -1.47
CA ARG A 222 16.28 2.35 -0.72
C ARG A 222 17.76 2.52 -1.03
N GLU A 223 18.54 1.44 -1.02
CA GLU A 223 19.98 1.48 -1.31
C GLU A 223 20.25 1.97 -2.73
N THR A 224 19.48 1.49 -3.72
CA THR A 224 19.60 1.91 -5.12
C THR A 224 19.24 3.39 -5.30
N ALA A 225 18.13 3.84 -4.72
CA ALA A 225 17.73 5.25 -4.80
C ALA A 225 18.81 6.18 -4.23
N LEU A 226 19.40 5.84 -3.08
CA LEU A 226 20.49 6.62 -2.48
C LEU A 226 21.72 6.68 -3.38
N ARG A 227 22.12 5.54 -3.97
CA ARG A 227 23.26 5.48 -4.90
C ARG A 227 23.02 6.36 -6.14
N LEU A 228 21.84 6.28 -6.75
CA LEU A 228 21.49 7.07 -7.94
C LEU A 228 21.43 8.58 -7.67
N LEU A 229 20.92 8.97 -6.50
CA LEU A 229 20.90 10.38 -6.09
C LEU A 229 22.33 10.91 -5.87
N SER A 230 23.20 10.13 -5.21
CA SER A 230 24.60 10.53 -4.98
C SER A 230 25.43 10.62 -6.26
N SER A 231 25.16 9.78 -7.26
CA SER A 231 25.87 9.80 -8.54
C SER A 231 25.39 10.93 -9.46
N SER A 232 24.14 11.36 -9.32
CA SER A 232 23.57 12.48 -10.06
C SER A 232 24.02 13.83 -9.51
N SER A 233 24.14 13.98 -8.18
CA SER A 233 24.70 15.20 -7.58
C SER A 233 26.18 15.40 -7.96
N ALA A 234 26.97 14.32 -8.01
CA ALA A 234 28.37 14.37 -8.44
C ALA A 234 28.58 14.72 -9.93
N LYS A 235 27.53 14.63 -10.75
CA LYS A 235 27.55 15.04 -12.18
C LYS A 235 27.12 16.49 -12.41
N LEU A 236 26.42 17.11 -11.46
CA LEU A 236 25.99 18.51 -11.54
C LEU A 236 27.03 19.50 -11.01
N ASP A 237 27.99 19.01 -10.22
CA ASP A 237 29.13 19.78 -9.67
C ASP A 237 30.39 19.70 -10.56
N LYS A 238 30.29 19.19 -11.79
CA LYS A 238 31.35 19.15 -12.82
C LYS A 238 30.90 19.90 -14.06
#